data_AF-A0A932TSN4-F1
#
_entry.id   AF-A0A932TSN4-F1
#
_cell.length_a   1.000
_cell.length_b   1.000
_cell.length_c   1.000
_cell.angle_alpha   90.00
_cell.angle_beta   90.00
_cell.angle_gamma   90.00
#
_symmetry.space_group_name_H-M   'P 1'
#
loop_
_entity.id
_entity.type
_entity.pdbx_description
1 polymer ?
#
loop_
_entity_poly.entity_id
_entity_poly.type
_entity_poly.pdbx_seq_one_letter_code
_entity_poly.pdbx_strand_id
1 'polypeptide(L)'
;MASPAPTWPEPTRWALERLARGGGTVLLLGGVDTGKSTLAAELVNRGLAAGRRVAVVDADVGQSDVGPPATIGLGFPGAPAGSLAEIAAERLYFVGDTSPAGHLLPAVVGTSRLAHVARARGCDLIVVDTTGMVSGRLAEALKFHKIQAVRPRALVAVQAAAEVEPLLAPFDAPGGPR
;
A
#
# COMPACT_ATOMS: atom_id res chain seq x y z
N MET A 1 -8.81 19.74 15.59
CA MET A 1 -8.37 18.81 16.65
C MET A 1 -7.97 17.52 15.96
N ALA A 2 -6.74 17.04 16.14
CA ALA A 2 -6.35 15.73 15.59
C ALA A 2 -7.24 14.65 16.24
N SER A 3 -7.85 13.79 15.43
CA SER A 3 -8.58 12.62 15.95
C SER A 3 -7.63 11.77 16.81
N PRO A 4 -8.11 11.20 17.93
CA PRO A 4 -7.29 10.29 18.71
C PRO A 4 -6.81 9.14 17.83
N ALA A 5 -5.55 8.73 18.00
CA ALA A 5 -5.00 7.61 17.24
C ALA A 5 -5.89 6.37 17.45
N PRO A 6 -6.20 5.62 16.38
CA PRO A 6 -7.06 4.45 16.48
C PRO A 6 -6.43 3.40 17.40
N THR A 7 -7.24 2.85 18.31
CA THR A 7 -6.81 1.73 19.16
C THR A 7 -6.95 0.43 18.38
N TRP A 8 -5.83 -0.17 18.00
CA TRP A 8 -5.81 -1.45 17.29
C TRP A 8 -5.94 -2.64 18.25
N PRO A 9 -6.70 -3.69 17.88
CA PRO A 9 -6.71 -4.97 18.60
C PRO A 9 -5.29 -5.55 18.74
N GLU A 10 -5.06 -6.34 19.78
CA GLU A 10 -3.74 -6.91 20.09
C GLU A 10 -3.10 -7.65 18.90
N PRO A 11 -3.82 -8.52 18.15
CA PRO A 11 -3.25 -9.20 16.99
C PRO A 11 -2.79 -8.23 15.89
N THR A 12 -3.57 -7.17 15.64
CA THR A 12 -3.24 -6.14 14.64
C THR A 12 -2.02 -5.34 15.07
N ARG A 13 -1.93 -4.96 16.35
CA ARG A 13 -0.78 -4.28 16.92
C ARG A 13 0.49 -5.12 16.78
N TRP A 14 0.41 -6.40 17.13
CA TRP A 14 1.52 -7.34 16.97
C TRP A 14 1.98 -7.44 15.50
N ALA A 15 1.04 -7.53 14.56
CA ALA A 15 1.36 -7.63 13.13
C ALA A 15 2.07 -6.38 12.63
N LEU A 16 1.54 -5.19 12.98
CA LEU A 16 2.14 -3.90 12.65
C LEU A 16 3.57 -3.77 13.21
N GLU A 17 3.82 -4.19 14.45
CA GLU A 17 5.17 -4.18 15.04
C GLU A 17 6.13 -5.11 14.29
N ARG A 18 5.66 -6.31 13.93
CA ARG A 18 6.47 -7.26 13.15
C ARG A 18 6.81 -6.72 11.76
N LEU A 19 5.84 -6.11 11.08
CA LEU A 19 6.04 -5.51 9.76
C LEU A 19 7.03 -4.34 9.83
N ALA A 20 6.84 -3.43 10.79
CA ALA A 20 7.73 -2.29 10.99
C ALA A 20 9.18 -2.70 11.30
N ARG A 21 9.38 -3.69 12.18
CA ARG A 21 10.72 -4.21 12.48
C ARG A 21 11.31 -5.01 11.33
N GLY A 22 10.49 -5.76 10.60
CA GLY A 22 10.91 -6.59 9.48
C GLY A 22 11.36 -5.79 8.25
N GLY A 23 10.76 -4.61 8.04
CA GLY A 23 11.04 -3.78 6.86
C GLY A 23 10.63 -4.46 5.56
N GLY A 24 11.27 -4.06 4.46
CA GLY A 24 10.92 -4.47 3.11
C GLY A 24 9.67 -3.76 2.58
N THR A 25 9.14 -4.27 1.48
CA THR A 25 7.93 -3.70 0.89
C THR A 25 6.69 -4.43 1.42
N VAL A 26 5.76 -3.67 1.98
CA VAL A 26 4.47 -4.15 2.49
C VAL A 26 3.38 -3.60 1.58
N LEU A 27 2.55 -4.47 1.01
CA LEU A 27 1.47 -4.07 0.12
C LEU A 27 0.12 -4.35 0.78
N LEU A 28 -0.72 -3.32 0.88
CA LEU A 28 -2.04 -3.39 1.51
C LEU A 28 -3.12 -3.66 0.45
N LEU A 29 -4.01 -4.59 0.76
CA LEU A 29 -5.17 -5.00 -0.03
C LEU A 29 -6.43 -4.89 0.82
N GLY A 30 -7.59 -4.66 0.20
CA GLY A 30 -8.84 -4.47 0.91
C GLY A 30 -9.80 -3.58 0.12
N GLY A 31 -11.09 -3.72 0.41
CA GLY A 31 -12.15 -2.95 -0.25
C GLY A 31 -12.06 -1.44 0.00
N VAL A 32 -12.96 -0.69 -0.62
CA VAL A 32 -13.15 0.74 -0.33
C VAL A 32 -13.57 0.89 1.14
N ASP A 33 -13.07 1.92 1.83
CA ASP A 33 -13.41 2.27 3.21
C ASP A 33 -13.16 1.17 4.27
N THR A 34 -12.29 0.19 4.01
CA THR A 34 -11.94 -0.83 5.01
C THR A 34 -10.88 -0.39 6.04
N GLY A 35 -10.34 0.83 5.91
CA GLY A 35 -9.31 1.37 6.81
C GLY A 35 -7.86 1.09 6.41
N LYS A 36 -7.61 0.68 5.15
CA LYS A 36 -6.25 0.44 4.61
C LYS A 36 -5.32 1.64 4.78
N SER A 37 -5.76 2.83 4.37
CA SER A 37 -4.93 4.05 4.40
C SER A 37 -4.61 4.47 5.84
N THR A 38 -5.55 4.27 6.77
CA THR A 38 -5.31 4.43 8.21
C THR A 38 -4.28 3.43 8.74
N LEU A 39 -4.38 2.15 8.34
CA LEU A 39 -3.40 1.12 8.71
C LEU A 39 -2.02 1.40 8.10
N ALA A 40 -1.98 1.95 6.88
CA ALA A 40 -0.76 2.37 6.21
C ALA A 40 -0.08 3.53 6.96
N ALA A 41 -0.82 4.56 7.37
CA ALA A 41 -0.30 5.66 8.18
C ALA A 41 0.26 5.17 9.53
N GLU A 42 -0.42 4.24 10.19
CA GLU A 42 0.07 3.62 11.42
C GLU A 42 1.36 2.81 11.19
N LEU A 43 1.45 2.04 10.10
CA LEU A 43 2.65 1.29 9.75
C LEU A 43 3.83 2.22 9.43
N VAL A 44 3.56 3.34 8.76
CA VAL A 44 4.55 4.41 8.52
C VAL A 44 5.10 4.93 9.85
N ASN A 45 4.22 5.32 10.77
CA ASN A 45 4.59 5.88 12.07
C ASN A 45 5.43 4.89 12.89
N ARG A 46 5.03 3.61 12.91
CA ARG A 46 5.79 2.55 13.59
C ARG A 46 7.13 2.27 12.93
N GLY A 47 7.21 2.34 11.61
CA GLY A 47 8.46 2.24 10.87
C GLY A 47 9.44 3.35 11.27
N LEU A 48 8.96 4.60 11.28
CA LEU A 48 9.75 5.76 11.72
C LEU A 48 10.22 5.62 13.17
N ALA A 49 9.32 5.21 14.08
CA ALA A 49 9.66 4.96 15.47
C ALA A 49 10.68 3.83 15.66
N ALA A 50 10.71 2.86 14.75
CA ALA A 50 11.71 1.80 14.70
C ALA A 50 13.03 2.22 14.02
N GLY A 51 13.20 3.49 13.68
CA GLY A 51 14.40 4.03 13.03
C GLY A 51 14.55 3.67 11.55
N ARG A 52 13.45 3.26 10.89
CA ARG A 52 13.46 2.89 9.46
C ARG A 52 13.44 4.13 8.56
N ARG A 53 14.03 3.99 7.38
CA ARG A 53 13.83 4.89 6.25
C ARG A 53 12.57 4.47 5.52
N VAL A 54 11.48 5.17 5.80
CA VAL A 54 10.15 4.82 5.29
C VAL A 54 9.87 5.55 3.97
N ALA A 55 9.18 4.87 3.06
CA ALA A 55 8.50 5.50 1.94
C ALA A 55 7.05 5.01 1.84
N VAL A 56 6.19 5.86 1.30
CA VAL A 56 4.80 5.53 0.97
C VAL A 56 4.63 5.57 -0.54
N VAL A 57 4.08 4.50 -1.11
CA VAL A 57 3.58 4.49 -2.47
C VAL A 57 2.06 4.42 -2.39
N ASP A 58 1.39 5.54 -2.63
CA ASP A 58 -0.06 5.58 -2.74
C ASP A 58 -0.45 5.22 -4.17
N ALA A 59 -1.05 4.06 -4.34
CA ALA A 59 -1.54 3.57 -5.61
C ALA A 59 -3.07 3.46 -5.67
N ASP A 60 -3.80 4.21 -4.83
CA ASP A 60 -5.22 4.46 -5.00
C ASP A 60 -5.45 5.67 -5.92
N VAL A 61 -5.63 5.38 -7.21
CA VAL A 61 -5.83 6.44 -8.22
C VAL A 61 -7.18 7.17 -8.08
N GLY A 62 -8.14 6.59 -7.35
CA GLY A 62 -9.48 7.14 -7.16
C GLY A 62 -9.56 8.07 -5.96
N GLN A 63 -9.04 7.61 -4.82
CA GLN A 63 -8.98 8.35 -3.56
C GLN A 63 -7.52 8.53 -3.14
N SER A 64 -6.75 9.24 -3.97
CA SER A 64 -5.33 9.45 -3.68
C SER A 64 -5.16 10.40 -2.50
N ASP A 65 -4.36 9.96 -1.53
CA ASP A 65 -3.89 10.74 -0.39
C ASP A 65 -2.56 11.45 -0.74
N VAL A 66 -1.64 10.77 -1.43
CA VAL A 66 -0.30 11.30 -1.76
C VAL A 66 -0.27 11.79 -3.21
N GLY A 67 -0.86 12.97 -3.44
CA GLY A 67 -0.91 13.59 -4.76
C GLY A 67 -2.35 13.80 -5.26
N PRO A 68 -2.52 14.30 -6.49
CA PRO A 68 -3.84 14.49 -7.06
C PRO A 68 -4.46 13.15 -7.52
N PRO A 69 -5.79 13.10 -7.71
CA PRO A 69 -6.45 11.95 -8.35
C PRO A 69 -5.85 11.59 -9.71
N ALA A 70 -6.07 10.35 -10.14
CA ALA A 70 -5.52 9.78 -11.38
C ALA A 70 -3.98 9.65 -11.40
N THR A 71 -3.33 9.74 -10.24
CA THR A 71 -1.90 9.52 -10.09
C THR A 71 -1.60 8.41 -9.08
N ILE A 72 -0.36 7.91 -9.15
CA ILE A 72 0.27 7.13 -8.08
C ILE A 72 1.33 8.03 -7.45
N GLY A 73 1.27 8.17 -6.15
CA GLY A 73 2.16 9.00 -5.34
C GLY A 73 3.33 8.24 -4.75
N LEU A 74 4.47 8.91 -4.64
CA LEU A 74 5.59 8.50 -3.79
C LEU A 74 5.94 9.64 -2.84
N GLY A 75 5.88 9.38 -1.54
CA GLY A 75 6.25 10.31 -0.48
C GLY A 75 7.26 9.70 0.49
N PHE A 76 8.03 10.57 1.15
CA PHE A 76 9.03 10.21 2.15
C PHE A 76 8.72 10.97 3.45
N PRO A 77 8.02 10.34 4.40
CA PRO A 77 7.65 11.01 5.65
C PRO A 77 8.89 11.26 6.51
N GLY A 78 9.13 12.52 6.89
CA GLY A 78 10.21 12.93 7.78
C GLY A 78 9.84 12.91 9.26
N ALA A 79 8.55 12.79 9.57
CA ALA A 79 7.99 12.75 10.92
C ALA A 79 6.69 11.93 10.89
N PRO A 80 6.18 11.49 12.07
CA PRO A 80 4.89 10.83 12.15
C PRO A 80 3.76 11.69 11.54
N ALA A 81 2.84 11.03 10.83
CA ALA A 81 1.70 11.66 10.15
C ALA A 81 0.38 11.08 10.69
N GLY A 82 -0.65 11.92 10.83
CA GLY A 82 -1.99 11.47 11.22
C GLY A 82 -2.73 10.75 10.09
N SER A 83 -2.39 11.07 8.86
CA SER A 83 -2.96 10.51 7.62
C SER A 83 -1.90 10.47 6.52
N LEU A 84 -2.11 9.65 5.48
CA LEU A 84 -1.21 9.65 4.32
C LEU A 84 -1.25 10.99 3.56
N ALA A 85 -2.35 11.72 3.62
CA ALA A 85 -2.53 13.02 2.95
C ALA A 85 -1.61 14.14 3.50
N GLU A 86 -1.06 13.96 4.70
CA GLU A 86 -0.06 14.87 5.28
C GLU A 86 1.35 14.66 4.68
N ILE A 87 1.56 13.57 3.94
CA ILE A 87 2.85 13.23 3.35
C ILE A 87 2.95 13.90 1.98
N ALA A 88 3.92 14.80 1.84
CA ALA A 88 4.16 15.47 0.57
C ALA A 88 4.56 14.47 -0.54
N ALA A 89 3.90 14.58 -1.68
CA ALA A 89 4.27 13.83 -2.88
C ALA A 89 5.60 14.36 -3.44
N GLU A 90 6.60 13.51 -3.52
CA GLU A 90 7.89 13.84 -4.13
C GLU A 90 7.99 13.37 -5.58
N ARG A 91 7.29 12.28 -5.92
CA ARG A 91 7.15 11.81 -7.30
C ARG A 91 5.74 11.35 -7.55
N LEU A 92 5.31 11.58 -8.79
CA LEU A 92 4.00 11.18 -9.28
C LEU A 92 4.17 10.35 -10.55
N TYR A 93 3.30 9.37 -10.72
CA TYR A 93 3.11 8.66 -11.97
C TYR A 93 1.67 8.88 -12.43
N PHE A 94 1.46 9.50 -13.58
CA PHE A 94 0.12 9.74 -14.11
C PHE A 94 -0.45 8.46 -14.71
N VAL A 95 -1.60 8.02 -14.20
CA VAL A 95 -2.31 6.83 -14.68
C VAL A 95 -3.30 7.20 -15.78
N GLY A 96 -3.89 8.39 -15.71
CA GLY A 96 -4.79 8.92 -16.74
C GLY A 96 -6.27 8.90 -16.38
N ASP A 97 -6.65 8.18 -15.32
CA ASP A 97 -8.04 8.02 -14.88
C ASP A 97 -8.09 7.75 -13.37
N THR A 98 -9.20 8.13 -12.73
CA THR A 98 -9.48 7.86 -11.30
C THR A 98 -9.99 6.44 -11.07
N SER A 99 -10.28 5.69 -12.14
CA SER A 99 -10.50 4.26 -12.09
C SER A 99 -9.31 3.52 -12.72
N PRO A 100 -8.79 2.46 -12.08
CA PRO A 100 -7.80 1.62 -12.72
C PRO A 100 -8.41 0.77 -13.86
N ALA A 101 -9.74 0.69 -13.98
CA ALA A 101 -10.39 0.01 -15.10
C ALA A 101 -10.03 0.71 -16.43
N GLY A 102 -9.62 -0.07 -17.44
CA GLY A 102 -9.07 0.47 -18.69
C GLY A 102 -7.60 0.93 -18.62
N HIS A 103 -7.04 1.05 -17.40
CA HIS A 103 -5.70 1.59 -17.14
C HIS A 103 -4.84 0.65 -16.27
N LEU A 104 -5.05 -0.67 -16.41
CA LEU A 104 -4.37 -1.68 -15.59
C LEU A 104 -2.84 -1.64 -15.75
N LEU A 105 -2.34 -1.55 -16.99
CA LEU A 105 -0.90 -1.50 -17.27
C LEU A 105 -0.22 -0.30 -16.60
N PRO A 106 -0.65 0.96 -16.83
CA PRO A 106 -0.04 2.10 -16.14
C PRO A 106 -0.20 2.02 -14.62
N ALA A 107 -1.31 1.46 -14.10
CA ALA A 107 -1.49 1.26 -12.67
C ALA A 107 -0.46 0.27 -12.07
N VAL A 108 -0.13 -0.82 -12.78
CA VAL A 108 0.89 -1.80 -12.34
C VAL A 108 2.30 -1.22 -12.50
N VAL A 109 2.62 -0.68 -13.68
CA VAL A 109 3.93 -0.13 -14.01
C VAL A 109 4.28 1.05 -13.11
N GLY A 110 3.35 1.98 -12.89
CA GLY A 110 3.56 3.13 -12.02
C GLY A 110 3.86 2.73 -10.58
N THR A 111 3.10 1.77 -10.02
CA THR A 111 3.36 1.28 -8.66
C THR A 111 4.72 0.61 -8.55
N SER A 112 5.05 -0.29 -9.49
CA SER A 112 6.35 -0.98 -9.49
C SER A 112 7.52 0.00 -9.62
N ARG A 113 7.40 0.98 -10.52
CA ARG A 113 8.43 2.01 -10.75
C ARG A 113 8.67 2.86 -9.51
N LEU A 114 7.60 3.34 -8.86
CA LEU A 114 7.75 4.17 -7.65
C LEU A 114 8.25 3.36 -6.45
N ALA A 115 7.82 2.11 -6.30
CA ALA A 115 8.41 1.20 -5.31
C ALA A 115 9.90 0.95 -5.56
N HIS A 116 10.31 0.79 -6.84
CA HIS A 116 11.71 0.68 -7.20
C HIS A 116 12.50 1.95 -6.85
N VAL A 117 11.96 3.14 -7.14
CA VAL A 117 12.61 4.41 -6.78
C VAL A 117 12.81 4.53 -5.27
N ALA A 118 11.81 4.14 -4.47
CA ALA A 118 11.94 4.13 -3.01
C ALA A 118 13.08 3.20 -2.55
N ARG A 119 13.19 1.98 -3.11
CA ARG A 119 14.29 1.05 -2.82
C ARG A 119 15.65 1.61 -3.24
N ALA A 120 15.73 2.22 -4.42
CA ALA A 120 16.96 2.82 -4.93
C ALA A 120 17.46 3.98 -4.06
N ARG A 121 16.56 4.67 -3.36
CA ARG A 121 16.89 5.66 -2.33
C ARG A 121 17.22 5.08 -0.96
N GLY A 122 17.20 3.76 -0.85
CA GLY A 122 17.58 3.02 0.35
C GLY A 122 16.48 2.90 1.40
N CYS A 123 15.22 3.23 1.08
CA CYS A 123 14.13 2.97 2.01
C CYS A 123 14.07 1.48 2.36
N ASP A 124 14.13 1.19 3.66
CA ASP A 124 14.13 -0.17 4.20
C ASP A 124 12.74 -0.57 4.74
N LEU A 125 11.76 0.33 4.69
CA LEU A 125 10.32 0.03 4.76
C LEU A 125 9.57 0.80 3.67
N ILE A 126 8.82 0.11 2.82
CA ILE A 126 8.01 0.73 1.76
C ILE A 126 6.57 0.26 1.94
N VAL A 127 5.68 1.18 2.28
CA VAL A 127 4.26 0.91 2.46
C VAL A 127 3.54 1.25 1.17
N VAL A 128 2.92 0.25 0.54
CA VAL A 128 2.17 0.41 -0.71
C VAL A 128 0.69 0.33 -0.39
N ASP A 129 -0.02 1.46 -0.42
CA ASP A 129 -1.47 1.50 -0.33
C ASP A 129 -2.08 1.32 -1.73
N THR A 130 -3.20 0.63 -1.85
CA THR A 130 -3.77 0.29 -3.16
C THR A 130 -5.27 0.52 -3.22
N THR A 131 -5.78 0.69 -4.44
CA THR A 131 -7.22 0.87 -4.73
C THR A 131 -8.13 -0.12 -4.01
N GLY A 132 -9.34 0.30 -3.66
CA GLY A 132 -10.40 -0.56 -3.12
C GLY A 132 -11.00 -1.60 -4.10
N MET A 133 -10.47 -1.72 -5.33
CA MET A 133 -10.95 -2.68 -6.34
C MET A 133 -10.49 -4.10 -5.99
N VAL A 134 -11.36 -4.87 -5.33
CA VAL A 134 -11.06 -6.23 -4.83
C VAL A 134 -11.89 -7.35 -5.46
N SER A 135 -12.95 -7.02 -6.20
CA SER A 135 -13.86 -8.00 -6.79
C SER A 135 -13.88 -7.98 -8.32
N GLY A 136 -14.10 -9.17 -8.90
CA GLY A 136 -14.19 -9.38 -10.33
C GLY A 136 -12.83 -9.54 -11.04
N ARG A 137 -12.89 -9.99 -12.30
CA ARG A 137 -11.69 -10.37 -13.08
C ARG A 137 -10.67 -9.25 -13.27
N LEU A 138 -11.13 -7.99 -13.32
CA LEU A 138 -10.24 -6.84 -13.40
C LEU A 138 -9.47 -6.62 -12.10
N ALA A 139 -10.12 -6.80 -10.94
CA ALA A 139 -9.46 -6.72 -9.64
C ALA A 139 -8.41 -7.83 -9.49
N GLU A 140 -8.78 -9.07 -9.82
CA GLU A 140 -7.87 -10.21 -9.81
C GLU A 140 -6.64 -9.95 -10.69
N ALA A 141 -6.85 -9.54 -11.95
CA ALA A 141 -5.76 -9.22 -12.86
C ALA A 141 -4.89 -8.06 -12.35
N LEU A 142 -5.50 -6.98 -11.87
CA LEU A 142 -4.79 -5.81 -11.34
C LEU A 142 -3.89 -6.20 -10.16
N LYS A 143 -4.47 -6.84 -9.15
CA LYS A 143 -3.76 -7.15 -7.90
C LYS A 143 -2.71 -8.22 -8.12
N PHE A 144 -3.02 -9.27 -8.88
CA PHE A 144 -2.03 -10.30 -9.22
C PHE A 144 -0.78 -9.69 -9.87
N HIS A 145 -0.95 -8.89 -10.93
CA HIS A 145 0.19 -8.31 -11.63
C HIS A 145 0.88 -7.20 -10.81
N LYS A 146 0.15 -6.46 -9.98
CA LYS A 146 0.76 -5.48 -9.07
C LYS A 146 1.63 -6.16 -8.02
N ILE A 147 1.17 -7.28 -7.43
CA ILE A 147 1.97 -8.08 -6.49
C ILE A 147 3.21 -8.64 -7.18
N GLN A 148 3.07 -9.25 -8.35
CA GLN A 148 4.20 -9.78 -9.14
C GLN A 148 5.24 -8.70 -9.49
N ALA A 149 4.78 -7.52 -9.92
CA ALA A 149 5.67 -6.44 -10.34
C ALA A 149 6.32 -5.71 -9.16
N VAL A 150 5.63 -5.61 -8.01
CA VAL A 150 6.16 -4.96 -6.81
C VAL A 150 7.04 -5.91 -6.02
N ARG A 151 6.77 -7.23 -6.03
CA ARG A 151 7.43 -8.25 -5.19
C ARG A 151 7.47 -7.84 -3.70
N PRO A 152 6.31 -7.65 -3.07
CA PRO A 152 6.27 -7.29 -1.66
C PRO A 152 6.80 -8.44 -0.80
N ARG A 153 7.46 -8.08 0.32
CA ARG A 153 7.85 -9.03 1.36
C ARG A 153 6.62 -9.55 2.12
N ALA A 154 5.60 -8.71 2.26
CA ALA A 154 4.37 -9.03 2.97
C ALA A 154 3.16 -8.44 2.25
N LEU A 155 2.09 -9.23 2.20
CA LEU A 155 0.75 -8.78 1.84
C LEU A 155 -0.04 -8.59 3.13
N VAL A 156 -0.80 -7.49 3.22
CA VAL A 156 -1.70 -7.23 4.34
C VAL A 156 -3.10 -7.06 3.78
N ALA A 157 -3.99 -7.98 4.09
CA ALA A 157 -5.39 -7.90 3.71
C ALA A 157 -6.22 -7.27 4.84
N VAL A 158 -6.97 -6.23 4.51
CA VAL A 158 -7.90 -5.53 5.39
C VAL A 158 -9.31 -5.76 4.85
N GLN A 159 -10.05 -6.64 5.50
CA GLN A 159 -11.35 -7.12 5.05
C GLN A 159 -12.31 -7.34 6.21
N ALA A 160 -13.61 -7.22 5.95
CA ALA A 160 -14.66 -7.50 6.92
C ALA A 160 -15.16 -8.95 6.83
N ALA A 161 -15.11 -9.53 5.63
CA ALA A 161 -15.46 -10.92 5.38
C ALA A 161 -14.28 -11.62 4.70
N ALA A 162 -14.49 -12.14 3.49
CA ALA A 162 -13.50 -12.89 2.73
C ALA A 162 -13.29 -12.29 1.32
N GLU A 163 -13.57 -10.99 1.16
CA GLU A 163 -13.56 -10.32 -0.13
C GLU A 163 -12.16 -10.20 -0.77
N VAL A 164 -11.09 -10.34 0.00
CA VAL A 164 -9.70 -10.30 -0.50
C VAL A 164 -9.12 -11.70 -0.74
N GLU A 165 -9.72 -12.76 -0.17
CA GLU A 165 -9.21 -14.14 -0.25
C GLU A 165 -8.90 -14.62 -1.68
N PRO A 166 -9.75 -14.36 -2.71
CA PRO A 166 -9.45 -14.75 -4.08
C PRO A 166 -8.16 -14.12 -4.63
N LEU A 167 -7.76 -12.96 -4.11
CA LEU A 167 -6.55 -12.24 -4.50
C LEU A 167 -5.29 -12.79 -3.82
N LEU A 168 -5.45 -13.41 -2.65
CA LEU A 168 -4.37 -14.00 -1.86
C LEU A 168 -4.09 -15.45 -2.27
N ALA A 169 -5.13 -16.20 -2.66
CA ALA A 169 -5.04 -17.62 -2.98
C ALA A 169 -3.88 -18.01 -3.93
N PRO A 170 -3.52 -17.23 -4.97
CA PRO A 170 -2.37 -17.55 -5.82
C PRO A 170 -1.01 -17.53 -5.09
N PHE A 171 -0.92 -16.84 -3.96
CA PHE A 171 0.32 -16.57 -3.23
C PHE A 171 0.48 -17.38 -1.94
N ASP A 172 -0.60 -18.03 -1.45
CA ASP A 172 -0.58 -18.85 -0.24
C ASP A 172 -0.03 -20.28 -0.45
N ALA A 173 0.05 -20.76 -1.70
CA ALA A 173 0.50 -22.12 -1.99
C ALA A 173 2.04 -22.26 -1.92
N PRO A 174 2.59 -23.37 -1.40
CA PRO A 174 4.01 -23.69 -1.52
C PRO A 174 4.41 -23.77 -3.00
N GLY A 175 5.20 -22.80 -3.47
CA GLY A 175 5.61 -22.72 -4.89
C GLY A 175 4.74 -21.80 -5.76
N GLY A 176 3.87 -20.98 -5.16
CA GLY A 176 3.18 -19.89 -5.86
C GLY A 176 4.16 -18.96 -6.60
N PRO A 177 3.68 -18.21 -7.62
CA PRO A 177 4.54 -17.38 -8.45
C PRO A 177 5.26 -16.31 -7.60
N ARG A 178 6.60 -16.33 -7.60
CA ARG A 178 7.49 -15.45 -6.82
C ARG A 178 7.91 -14.18 -7.55
#